data_AF-A0A8U0PQM2-F1
#
_entry.id   AF-A0A8U0PQM2-F1
#
_cell.length_a   1.000
_cell.length_b   1.000
_cell.length_c   1.000
_cell.angle_alpha   90.00
_cell.angle_beta   90.00
_cell.angle_gamma   90.00
#
_symmetry.space_group_name_H-M   'P 1'
#
loop_
_entity.id
_entity.type
_entity.pdbx_description
1 polymer ?
#
loop_
_entity_poly.entity_id
_entity_poly.type
_entity_poly.pdbx_seq_one_letter_code
_entity_poly.pdbx_strand_id
1 'polypeptide(L)'
;MLLKLLPVVEAFLRTGDHHHLQAGDHLCTGDHHHLQARDHLRTGDHHHLRAGDHLHTGDHHHLRAGDHLHTGDHHHLRAGDHLHTGDHIDKVWNIFSLVLWDSMAEALEDPGAAVESLWEPRDAVRLLRDSERVETELLQELEECWADGGTESLLQSVTVLAQLLRDLHPLQDSLSLSPPEEGAVYPCRSRRLHRVTRFQGLPARVIRKALGHGAPSTHPVPAGLPIQYRDLCLCITRLLDRVHPQESTTSIDLSQAPIATITQHICSTLARPAFGPQSFDAGVRHRVLSVVKYDPVRWGLLNLQELHKDTLLGLESYLKPGEHHSFQLVPEKVQIFGGPEIRWGERVRGPVTIDNGIEEVLQFVTSEPASFLISVSCRGYDRGQYFEVREPQCVRVSGLQEQGVGEVQGLGGTVLVLAVEGETVWMREERHWRESGTELEQVSQRHSATLQDGGCCFRVTTPGTRCQVKFIYKTGRISAVAERDCEVF
;
A
#
# COMPACT_ATOMS: atom_id res chain seq x y z
N MET A 1 -2.88 -6.28 -8.02
CA MET A 1 -2.58 -7.71 -8.33
C MET A 1 -3.44 -8.67 -7.51
N LEU A 2 -3.53 -8.49 -6.18
CA LEU A 2 -4.35 -9.28 -5.25
C LEU A 2 -5.85 -9.45 -5.60
N LEU A 3 -6.42 -8.60 -6.46
CA LEU A 3 -7.76 -8.82 -7.04
C LEU A 3 -7.91 -10.19 -7.74
N LYS A 4 -6.81 -10.82 -8.18
CA LYS A 4 -6.80 -12.21 -8.69
C LYS A 4 -7.13 -13.27 -7.63
N LEU A 5 -7.11 -12.93 -6.34
CA LEU A 5 -7.50 -13.82 -5.23
C LEU A 5 -9.01 -13.77 -4.93
N LEU A 6 -9.75 -12.76 -5.38
CA LEU A 6 -11.19 -12.67 -5.13
C LEU A 6 -11.96 -13.90 -5.69
N PRO A 7 -11.74 -14.36 -6.94
CA PRO A 7 -12.37 -15.59 -7.44
C PRO A 7 -11.96 -16.86 -6.68
N VAL A 8 -10.80 -16.83 -6.01
CA VAL A 8 -10.27 -17.96 -5.22
C VAL A 8 -10.96 -18.01 -3.85
N VAL A 9 -11.21 -16.85 -3.24
CA VAL A 9 -11.97 -16.72 -1.99
C VAL A 9 -13.45 -17.03 -2.23
N GLU A 10 -14.05 -16.50 -3.29
CA GLU A 10 -15.40 -16.89 -3.73
C GLU A 10 -15.52 -18.40 -3.93
N ALA A 11 -14.54 -19.03 -4.59
CA ALA A 11 -14.55 -20.47 -4.79
C ALA A 11 -14.48 -21.24 -3.46
N PHE A 12 -13.56 -20.88 -2.55
CA PHE A 12 -13.41 -21.59 -1.28
C PHE A 12 -14.65 -21.48 -0.38
N LEU A 13 -15.30 -20.33 -0.34
CA LEU A 13 -16.50 -20.14 0.48
C LEU A 13 -17.71 -20.87 -0.11
N ARG A 14 -17.95 -20.75 -1.43
CA ARG A 14 -19.00 -21.51 -2.12
C ARG A 14 -18.82 -23.03 -2.00
N THR A 15 -17.59 -23.54 -1.98
CA THR A 15 -17.35 -24.97 -1.68
C THR A 15 -17.59 -25.36 -0.23
N GLY A 16 -17.48 -24.42 0.72
CA GLY A 16 -17.83 -24.64 2.12
C GLY A 16 -19.34 -24.67 2.36
N ASP A 17 -20.10 -23.83 1.65
CA ASP A 17 -21.56 -23.72 1.79
C ASP A 17 -22.34 -24.82 1.02
N HIS A 18 -21.75 -25.39 -0.04
CA HIS A 18 -22.41 -26.41 -0.89
C HIS A 18 -22.24 -27.86 -0.40
N HIS A 19 -22.93 -28.22 0.69
CA HIS A 19 -23.06 -29.61 1.16
C HIS A 19 -24.51 -30.15 1.18
N HIS A 20 -25.30 -29.84 0.15
CA HIS A 20 -26.63 -30.45 -0.09
C HIS A 20 -26.90 -30.82 -1.57
N LEU A 21 -26.27 -31.92 -2.03
CA LEU A 21 -26.66 -32.71 -3.22
C LEU A 21 -26.51 -31.98 -4.59
N GLN A 22 -26.57 -32.62 -5.77
CA GLN A 22 -26.87 -34.01 -6.15
C GLN A 22 -26.04 -34.43 -7.41
N ALA A 23 -26.13 -35.69 -7.84
CA ALA A 23 -25.50 -36.18 -9.07
C ALA A 23 -26.28 -35.79 -10.35
N GLY A 24 -25.59 -35.79 -11.50
CA GLY A 24 -26.21 -35.74 -12.84
C GLY A 24 -26.89 -37.07 -13.23
N ASP A 25 -27.69 -37.13 -14.30
CA ASP A 25 -27.79 -36.17 -15.42
C ASP A 25 -29.25 -35.95 -15.94
N HIS A 26 -29.38 -34.87 -16.74
CA HIS A 26 -30.41 -34.59 -17.77
C HIS A 26 -31.76 -33.90 -17.43
N LEU A 27 -31.80 -32.60 -17.77
CA LEU A 27 -32.85 -31.79 -18.44
C LEU A 27 -34.34 -31.88 -18.04
N CYS A 28 -34.86 -30.72 -17.58
CA CYS A 28 -36.01 -29.94 -18.09
C CYS A 28 -37.37 -30.65 -18.37
N THR A 29 -38.55 -30.17 -17.96
CA THR A 29 -39.10 -28.79 -17.92
C THR A 29 -40.32 -28.68 -16.99
N GLY A 30 -40.70 -27.47 -16.52
CA GLY A 30 -42.07 -27.17 -16.05
C GLY A 30 -42.17 -26.47 -14.69
N ASP A 31 -43.29 -25.77 -14.46
CA ASP A 31 -43.52 -24.89 -13.31
C ASP A 31 -44.24 -25.54 -12.10
N HIS A 32 -44.08 -24.90 -10.94
CA HIS A 32 -44.88 -25.02 -9.70
C HIS A 32 -44.94 -26.34 -8.89
N HIS A 33 -44.36 -26.26 -7.69
CA HIS A 33 -44.86 -26.69 -6.36
C HIS A 33 -45.44 -28.12 -6.08
N HIS A 34 -44.78 -28.77 -5.11
CA HIS A 34 -45.37 -29.49 -3.94
C HIS A 34 -46.30 -30.73 -4.08
N LEU A 35 -45.84 -31.81 -3.40
CA LEU A 35 -46.58 -32.86 -2.65
C LEU A 35 -47.00 -34.22 -3.29
N GLN A 36 -46.48 -35.29 -2.65
CA GLN A 36 -47.11 -36.58 -2.27
C GLN A 36 -48.12 -37.33 -3.19
N ALA A 37 -47.57 -38.21 -4.04
CA ALA A 37 -47.80 -39.68 -4.10
C ALA A 37 -49.18 -40.37 -4.39
N ARG A 38 -49.09 -41.49 -5.17
CA ARG A 38 -50.03 -42.65 -5.37
C ARG A 38 -51.26 -42.41 -6.28
N ASP A 39 -51.88 -43.41 -6.94
CA ASP A 39 -51.71 -44.89 -7.13
C ASP A 39 -52.21 -45.22 -8.59
N HIS A 40 -52.08 -46.35 -9.30
CA HIS A 40 -51.71 -47.78 -9.13
C HIS A 40 -50.74 -48.19 -10.30
N LEU A 41 -50.28 -49.43 -10.58
CA LEU A 41 -50.31 -50.73 -9.88
C LEU A 41 -49.02 -50.91 -9.05
N ARG A 42 -48.97 -51.58 -7.89
CA ARG A 42 -49.74 -52.72 -7.32
C ARG A 42 -49.52 -54.09 -7.97
N THR A 43 -48.53 -54.80 -7.45
CA THR A 43 -48.89 -55.93 -6.57
C THR A 43 -48.49 -55.55 -5.15
N GLY A 44 -49.38 -55.75 -4.18
CA GLY A 44 -49.20 -55.26 -2.80
C GLY A 44 -49.73 -53.85 -2.57
N ASP A 45 -50.35 -53.65 -1.41
CA ASP A 45 -51.05 -52.43 -1.02
C ASP A 45 -50.18 -51.55 -0.09
N HIS A 46 -50.75 -50.46 0.44
CA HIS A 46 -50.07 -49.52 1.34
C HIS A 46 -49.65 -50.20 2.67
N HIS A 47 -48.67 -49.71 3.43
CA HIS A 47 -48.78 -48.54 4.33
C HIS A 47 -47.42 -47.88 4.63
N HIS A 48 -47.43 -46.68 5.22
CA HIS A 48 -46.33 -46.27 6.11
C HIS A 48 -46.58 -46.92 7.48
N LEU A 49 -45.63 -47.70 7.99
CA LEU A 49 -45.56 -48.05 9.41
C LEU A 49 -44.12 -47.98 9.92
N ARG A 50 -44.00 -47.74 11.23
CA ARG A 50 -42.78 -47.45 11.99
C ARG A 50 -42.62 -48.54 13.05
N ALA A 51 -41.40 -49.03 13.23
CA ALA A 51 -41.04 -50.18 14.08
C ALA A 51 -41.59 -51.54 13.61
N GLY A 52 -40.92 -52.63 13.99
CA GLY A 52 -41.26 -54.00 13.58
C GLY A 52 -40.02 -54.84 13.27
N ASP A 53 -39.68 -55.73 14.20
CA ASP A 53 -38.50 -56.58 14.24
C ASP A 53 -38.38 -57.59 13.07
N HIS A 54 -37.13 -57.96 12.72
CA HIS A 54 -36.62 -59.19 12.05
C HIS A 54 -37.42 -59.83 10.87
N LEU A 55 -36.81 -60.24 9.75
CA LEU A 55 -35.64 -61.12 9.62
C LEU A 55 -35.00 -61.01 8.21
N HIS A 56 -33.73 -61.39 8.04
CA HIS A 56 -33.00 -61.26 6.75
C HIS A 56 -33.22 -62.41 5.74
N THR A 57 -33.29 -62.05 4.46
CA THR A 57 -32.55 -62.69 3.34
C THR A 57 -32.42 -61.70 2.18
N GLY A 58 -31.24 -61.54 1.58
CA GLY A 58 -31.00 -60.69 0.40
C GLY A 58 -29.74 -59.82 0.52
N ASP A 59 -29.06 -59.58 -0.60
CA ASP A 59 -27.73 -58.98 -0.61
C ASP A 59 -27.71 -57.44 -0.54
N HIS A 60 -26.76 -56.94 0.28
CA HIS A 60 -26.30 -55.56 0.44
C HIS A 60 -27.24 -54.48 1.03
N HIS A 61 -26.65 -53.71 1.95
CA HIS A 61 -27.12 -52.46 2.58
C HIS A 61 -28.27 -52.61 3.61
N HIS A 62 -28.35 -51.86 4.72
CA HIS A 62 -27.47 -50.82 5.29
C HIS A 62 -27.26 -51.06 6.81
N LEU A 63 -26.21 -50.46 7.38
CA LEU A 63 -26.21 -50.03 8.78
C LEU A 63 -25.95 -48.51 8.83
N ARG A 64 -26.72 -47.79 9.66
CA ARG A 64 -26.46 -46.38 10.00
C ARG A 64 -26.80 -46.10 11.47
N ALA A 65 -25.89 -46.52 12.34
CA ALA A 65 -25.70 -46.06 13.72
C ALA A 65 -24.26 -46.49 14.10
N GLY A 66 -23.44 -45.68 14.76
CA GLY A 66 -23.57 -44.28 15.15
C GLY A 66 -22.17 -43.67 15.27
N ASP A 67 -21.96 -42.79 16.24
CA ASP A 67 -20.64 -42.20 16.52
C ASP A 67 -19.58 -43.27 16.81
N HIS A 68 -18.39 -43.17 16.21
CA HIS A 68 -17.11 -43.37 16.90
C HIS A 68 -15.89 -43.01 16.02
N LEU A 69 -14.81 -42.65 16.72
CA LEU A 69 -13.47 -42.40 16.19
C LEU A 69 -12.82 -43.73 15.75
N HIS A 70 -12.10 -43.76 14.62
CA HIS A 70 -11.34 -44.94 14.19
C HIS A 70 -9.90 -44.62 13.76
N THR A 71 -9.05 -45.64 13.94
CA THR A 71 -7.59 -45.60 13.90
C THR A 71 -7.10 -46.83 13.12
N GLY A 72 -6.34 -46.61 12.03
CA GLY A 72 -5.93 -47.68 11.10
C GLY A 72 -7.10 -48.19 10.22
N ASP A 73 -6.87 -48.79 9.04
CA ASP A 73 -5.63 -48.98 8.29
C ASP A 73 -5.89 -48.90 6.77
N HIS A 74 -4.82 -49.01 5.96
CA HIS A 74 -4.81 -48.73 4.51
C HIS A 74 -5.95 -49.33 3.66
N HIS A 75 -6.63 -48.46 2.91
CA HIS A 75 -7.07 -48.77 1.54
C HIS A 75 -6.74 -47.61 0.59
N HIS A 76 -6.24 -47.95 -0.61
CA HIS A 76 -5.86 -46.95 -1.62
C HIS A 76 -7.08 -46.45 -2.40
N LEU A 77 -7.53 -45.23 -2.11
CA LEU A 77 -8.35 -44.43 -3.02
C LEU A 77 -7.57 -43.20 -3.48
N ARG A 78 -7.82 -42.81 -4.74
CA ARG A 78 -7.09 -41.74 -5.43
C ARG A 78 -7.60 -40.40 -4.91
N ALA A 79 -6.73 -39.61 -4.28
CA ALA A 79 -7.12 -38.37 -3.62
C ALA A 79 -7.80 -37.39 -4.59
N GLY A 80 -9.10 -37.15 -4.36
CA GLY A 80 -9.70 -35.83 -4.54
C GLY A 80 -9.80 -35.21 -3.14
N ASP A 81 -9.39 -33.95 -3.00
CA ASP A 81 -9.23 -33.35 -1.67
C ASP A 81 -10.59 -33.06 -1.02
N HIS A 82 -11.03 -33.97 -0.14
CA HIS A 82 -12.12 -33.72 0.81
C HIS A 82 -11.65 -32.79 1.93
N LEU A 83 -11.36 -31.55 1.57
CA LEU A 83 -11.11 -30.45 2.50
C LEU A 83 -12.33 -30.28 3.42
N HIS A 84 -12.08 -30.15 4.71
CA HIS A 84 -13.13 -29.82 5.68
C HIS A 84 -13.47 -28.32 5.57
N THR A 85 -14.70 -27.94 5.95
CA THR A 85 -15.14 -26.53 5.90
C THR A 85 -14.21 -25.59 6.68
N GLY A 86 -13.57 -26.08 7.75
CA GLY A 86 -12.52 -25.35 8.46
C GLY A 86 -11.28 -25.04 7.61
N ASP A 87 -10.78 -25.99 6.81
CA ASP A 87 -9.61 -25.81 5.95
C ASP A 87 -9.84 -24.72 4.89
N HIS A 88 -11.10 -24.53 4.48
CA HIS A 88 -11.51 -23.45 3.57
C HIS A 88 -11.51 -22.09 4.27
N ILE A 89 -12.07 -22.01 5.49
CA ILE A 89 -12.10 -20.79 6.29
C ILE A 89 -10.67 -20.33 6.64
N ASP A 90 -9.79 -21.25 7.05
CA ASP A 90 -8.37 -20.95 7.34
C ASP A 90 -7.63 -20.40 6.12
N LYS A 91 -7.88 -20.95 4.91
CA LYS A 91 -7.30 -20.45 3.66
C LYS A 91 -7.76 -19.03 3.34
N VAL A 92 -9.05 -18.75 3.52
CA VAL A 92 -9.59 -17.40 3.31
C VAL A 92 -9.07 -16.42 4.37
N TRP A 93 -8.97 -16.83 5.63
CA TRP A 93 -8.39 -16.01 6.71
C TRP A 93 -6.91 -15.67 6.47
N ASN A 94 -6.13 -16.59 5.89
CA ASN A 94 -4.76 -16.32 5.44
C ASN A 94 -4.73 -15.31 4.29
N ILE A 95 -5.64 -15.40 3.31
CA ILE A 95 -5.73 -14.43 2.21
C ILE A 95 -6.12 -13.04 2.75
N PHE A 96 -7.15 -12.96 3.59
CA PHE A 96 -7.55 -11.76 4.32
C PHE A 96 -6.37 -11.13 5.09
N SER A 97 -5.67 -11.92 5.90
CA SER A 97 -4.54 -11.47 6.72
C SER A 97 -3.37 -10.95 5.89
N LEU A 98 -3.19 -11.47 4.66
CA LEU A 98 -2.15 -11.04 3.73
C LEU A 98 -2.54 -9.76 2.96
N VAL A 99 -3.81 -9.60 2.54
CA VAL A 99 -4.25 -8.33 1.95
C VAL A 99 -4.13 -7.19 2.97
N LEU A 100 -4.55 -7.42 4.23
CA LEU A 100 -4.41 -6.47 5.33
C LEU A 100 -2.93 -6.07 5.59
N TRP A 101 -2.03 -7.05 5.53
CA TRP A 101 -0.57 -6.86 5.67
C TRP A 101 0.01 -6.02 4.52
N ASP A 102 -0.42 -6.25 3.28
CA ASP A 102 0.01 -5.43 2.14
C ASP A 102 -0.58 -4.00 2.16
N SER A 103 -1.78 -3.82 2.72
CA SER A 103 -2.37 -2.49 2.99
C SER A 103 -1.58 -1.70 4.04
N MET A 104 -1.16 -2.35 5.13
CA MET A 104 -0.25 -1.72 6.10
C MET A 104 1.08 -1.29 5.45
N ALA A 105 1.59 -2.07 4.50
CA ALA A 105 2.82 -1.73 3.76
C ALA A 105 2.68 -0.55 2.77
N GLU A 106 1.48 -0.18 2.31
CA GLU A 106 1.23 1.08 1.58
C GLU A 106 0.84 2.26 2.49
N ALA A 107 0.17 2.01 3.61
CA ALA A 107 -0.39 3.08 4.45
C ALA A 107 0.54 3.60 5.56
N LEU A 108 1.34 2.75 6.21
CA LEU A 108 2.06 3.11 7.44
C LEU A 108 3.53 3.45 7.18
N GLU A 109 4.06 4.53 7.79
CA GLU A 109 5.50 4.86 7.69
C GLU A 109 6.38 3.71 8.26
N ASP A 110 6.02 3.12 9.40
CA ASP A 110 6.61 1.86 9.89
C ASP A 110 5.53 0.81 10.27
N PRO A 111 5.16 -0.09 9.35
CA PRO A 111 4.24 -1.20 9.63
C PRO A 111 4.91 -2.35 10.41
N GLY A 112 6.22 -2.29 10.67
CA GLY A 112 6.95 -3.27 11.47
C GLY A 112 6.69 -3.12 12.97
N ALA A 113 6.63 -1.89 13.47
CA ALA A 113 6.35 -1.60 14.89
C ALA A 113 5.02 -2.22 15.39
N ALA A 114 4.03 -2.34 14.50
CA ALA A 114 2.72 -2.93 14.77
C ALA A 114 2.72 -4.48 14.91
N VAL A 115 3.77 -5.14 14.40
CA VAL A 115 3.84 -6.61 14.26
C VAL A 115 4.52 -7.29 15.45
N GLU A 116 5.25 -6.53 16.26
CA GLU A 116 6.01 -7.05 17.41
C GLU A 116 5.12 -7.28 18.65
N SER A 117 3.89 -6.74 18.64
CA SER A 117 2.76 -7.12 19.50
C SER A 117 1.90 -8.22 18.88
N LEU A 118 1.03 -8.84 19.69
CA LEU A 118 0.07 -9.88 19.25
C LEU A 118 -0.73 -9.40 18.03
N TRP A 119 -0.63 -10.14 16.92
CA TRP A 119 -1.25 -9.77 15.64
C TRP A 119 -2.77 -9.93 15.67
N GLU A 120 -3.49 -8.82 15.89
CA GLU A 120 -4.95 -8.74 15.82
C GLU A 120 -5.40 -7.80 14.68
N PRO A 121 -6.30 -8.24 13.77
CA PRO A 121 -6.75 -7.41 12.65
C PRO A 121 -7.40 -6.08 13.04
N ARG A 122 -7.99 -6.01 14.25
CA ARG A 122 -8.59 -4.77 14.79
C ARG A 122 -7.54 -3.71 15.12
N ASP A 123 -6.33 -4.08 15.52
CA ASP A 123 -5.25 -3.13 15.77
C ASP A 123 -4.59 -2.67 14.46
N ALA A 124 -4.52 -3.54 13.44
CA ALA A 124 -4.16 -3.13 12.09
C ALA A 124 -5.13 -2.08 11.52
N VAL A 125 -6.44 -2.25 11.69
CA VAL A 125 -7.44 -1.25 11.23
C VAL A 125 -7.36 0.07 12.00
N ARG A 126 -7.11 0.05 13.32
CA ARG A 126 -6.83 1.28 14.09
C ARG A 126 -5.66 2.06 13.50
N LEU A 127 -4.53 1.38 13.24
CA LEU A 127 -3.36 1.99 12.64
C LEU A 127 -3.61 2.51 11.20
N LEU A 128 -4.45 1.83 10.41
CA LEU A 128 -4.88 2.33 9.10
C LEU A 128 -5.74 3.59 9.23
N ARG A 129 -6.60 3.69 10.26
CA ARG A 129 -7.41 4.88 10.56
C ARG A 129 -6.52 6.05 10.98
N ASP A 130 -5.59 5.81 11.92
CA ASP A 130 -4.63 6.79 12.43
C ASP A 130 -3.61 7.26 11.37
N SER A 131 -3.50 6.55 10.24
CA SER A 131 -2.62 6.93 9.12
C SER A 131 -3.12 8.10 8.28
N GLU A 132 -4.42 8.44 8.38
CA GLU A 132 -5.10 9.43 7.53
C GLU A 132 -4.87 9.25 6.01
N ARG A 133 -4.61 8.01 5.57
CA ARG A 133 -4.35 7.61 4.17
C ARG A 133 -5.44 6.71 3.57
N VAL A 134 -6.42 6.31 4.38
CA VAL A 134 -7.52 5.45 4.01
C VAL A 134 -8.84 6.16 4.32
N GLU A 135 -9.85 5.98 3.47
CA GLU A 135 -11.19 6.54 3.67
C GLU A 135 -11.84 5.91 4.92
N THR A 136 -12.47 6.75 5.75
CA THR A 136 -12.97 6.35 7.09
C THR A 136 -14.14 5.37 6.97
N GLU A 137 -14.91 5.53 5.90
CA GLU A 137 -16.05 4.78 5.45
C GLU A 137 -15.68 3.33 5.11
N LEU A 138 -14.59 3.13 4.34
CA LEU A 138 -14.08 1.79 4.00
C LEU A 138 -13.57 1.04 5.25
N LEU A 139 -12.98 1.76 6.22
CA LEU A 139 -12.56 1.15 7.49
C LEU A 139 -13.75 0.84 8.40
N GLN A 140 -14.84 1.63 8.34
CA GLN A 140 -16.09 1.34 9.04
C GLN A 140 -16.79 0.12 8.45
N GLU A 141 -16.93 0.03 7.12
CA GLU A 141 -17.51 -1.15 6.45
C GLU A 141 -16.76 -2.44 6.83
N LEU A 142 -15.43 -2.38 6.90
CA LEU A 142 -14.59 -3.49 7.34
C LEU A 142 -14.78 -3.88 8.81
N GLU A 143 -15.00 -2.91 9.71
CA GLU A 143 -15.32 -3.19 11.12
C GLU A 143 -16.73 -3.75 11.31
N GLU A 144 -17.70 -3.29 10.52
CA GLU A 144 -19.09 -3.76 10.50
C GLU A 144 -19.18 -5.22 10.00
N CYS A 145 -18.40 -5.60 8.98
CA CYS A 145 -18.24 -7.01 8.57
C CYS A 145 -17.84 -7.93 9.75
N TRP A 146 -17.12 -7.41 10.75
CA TRP A 146 -16.69 -8.19 11.92
C TRP A 146 -17.67 -8.10 13.11
N ALA A 147 -18.84 -7.50 12.93
CA ALA A 147 -19.94 -7.55 13.88
C ALA A 147 -20.87 -8.75 13.59
N ASP A 148 -21.24 -8.95 12.33
CA ASP A 148 -22.16 -10.01 11.90
C ASP A 148 -21.49 -11.40 11.82
N GLY A 149 -20.25 -11.45 11.32
CA GLY A 149 -19.46 -12.68 11.23
C GLY A 149 -19.95 -13.69 10.17
N GLY A 150 -19.39 -14.90 10.20
CA GLY A 150 -19.69 -15.96 9.22
C GLY A 150 -18.91 -15.86 7.90
N THR A 151 -19.26 -16.72 6.94
CA THR A 151 -18.56 -16.88 5.65
C THR A 151 -18.77 -15.68 4.72
N GLU A 152 -20.01 -15.19 4.59
CA GLU A 152 -20.35 -14.04 3.75
C GLU A 152 -19.64 -12.75 4.23
N SER A 153 -19.64 -12.48 5.52
CA SER A 153 -18.95 -11.30 6.08
C SER A 153 -17.42 -11.37 5.96
N LEU A 154 -16.85 -12.58 5.89
CA LEU A 154 -15.44 -12.78 5.57
C LEU A 154 -15.14 -12.54 4.08
N LEU A 155 -16.06 -12.91 3.16
CA LEU A 155 -15.98 -12.53 1.74
C LEU A 155 -16.02 -11.00 1.57
N GLN A 156 -16.94 -10.34 2.27
CA GLN A 156 -17.04 -8.88 2.22
C GLN A 156 -15.79 -8.21 2.80
N SER A 157 -15.27 -8.69 3.95
CA SER A 157 -14.01 -8.22 4.54
C SER A 157 -12.84 -8.27 3.55
N VAL A 158 -12.69 -9.36 2.79
CA VAL A 158 -11.65 -9.47 1.74
C VAL A 158 -11.93 -8.52 0.57
N THR A 159 -13.19 -8.32 0.20
CA THR A 159 -13.59 -7.43 -0.90
C THR A 159 -13.31 -5.97 -0.57
N VAL A 160 -13.67 -5.52 0.63
CA VAL A 160 -13.37 -4.17 1.15
C VAL A 160 -11.86 -3.94 1.23
N LEU A 161 -11.09 -4.89 1.79
CA LEU A 161 -9.63 -4.80 1.81
C LEU A 161 -9.00 -4.75 0.41
N ALA A 162 -9.57 -5.45 -0.56
CA ALA A 162 -9.10 -5.46 -1.94
C ALA A 162 -9.49 -4.19 -2.74
N GLN A 163 -10.49 -3.44 -2.28
CA GLN A 163 -10.81 -2.08 -2.73
C GLN A 163 -9.87 -1.07 -2.06
N LEU A 164 -9.77 -1.08 -0.73
CA LEU A 164 -8.84 -0.25 0.06
C LEU A 164 -7.40 -0.30 -0.49
N LEU A 165 -6.88 -1.49 -0.81
CA LEU A 165 -5.54 -1.65 -1.37
C LEU A 165 -5.42 -1.20 -2.84
N ARG A 166 -6.52 -1.17 -3.59
CA ARG A 166 -6.57 -0.59 -4.95
C ARG A 166 -6.41 0.94 -4.89
N ASP A 167 -7.02 1.57 -3.90
CA ASP A 167 -7.00 3.02 -3.74
C ASP A 167 -5.68 3.53 -3.11
N LEU A 168 -5.10 2.74 -2.20
CA LEU A 168 -3.75 2.95 -1.67
C LEU A 168 -2.62 2.75 -2.71
N HIS A 169 -2.85 1.93 -3.74
CA HIS A 169 -1.84 1.61 -4.75
C HIS A 169 -2.22 2.16 -6.15
N PRO A 170 -2.25 3.49 -6.34
CA PRO A 170 -2.65 4.13 -7.59
C PRO A 170 -1.71 3.77 -8.76
N LEU A 171 -2.22 3.88 -9.98
CA LEU A 171 -1.47 3.64 -11.22
C LEU A 171 -0.47 4.75 -11.59
N GLN A 172 -0.55 5.90 -10.92
CA GLN A 172 0.29 7.09 -11.11
C GLN A 172 0.71 7.64 -9.74
N ASP A 173 1.88 8.28 -9.67
CA ASP A 173 2.33 8.97 -8.46
C ASP A 173 1.70 10.38 -8.38
N SER A 174 0.40 10.38 -8.14
CA SER A 174 -0.45 11.58 -8.08
C SER A 174 -0.61 12.10 -6.65
N LEU A 175 -0.92 13.40 -6.57
CA LEU A 175 -1.27 14.07 -5.34
C LEU A 175 -2.75 13.87 -5.06
N SER A 176 -3.07 13.42 -3.85
CA SER A 176 -4.39 13.63 -3.27
C SER A 176 -4.51 15.09 -2.88
N LEU A 177 -5.66 15.67 -3.16
CA LEU A 177 -6.03 17.03 -2.82
C LEU A 177 -7.32 16.93 -2.01
N SER A 178 -7.26 17.25 -0.73
CA SER A 178 -8.48 17.30 0.09
C SER A 178 -9.40 18.40 -0.45
N PRO A 179 -10.74 18.26 -0.33
CA PRO A 179 -11.65 19.37 -0.59
C PRO A 179 -11.29 20.56 0.31
N PRO A 180 -11.47 21.81 -0.15
CA PRO A 180 -11.04 22.99 0.58
C PRO A 180 -11.79 23.14 1.91
N GLU A 181 -11.03 23.22 3.00
CA GLU A 181 -11.56 23.30 4.38
C GLU A 181 -12.15 24.69 4.67
N GLU A 182 -11.40 25.75 4.39
CA GLU A 182 -11.84 27.15 4.44
C GLU A 182 -11.00 28.00 3.46
N GLY A 183 -11.66 28.72 2.54
CA GLY A 183 -10.99 29.36 1.40
C GLY A 183 -10.47 28.35 0.37
N ALA A 184 -9.92 28.81 -0.76
CA ALA A 184 -9.52 27.93 -1.86
C ALA A 184 -8.13 27.28 -1.63
N VAL A 185 -8.01 26.54 -0.51
CA VAL A 185 -6.78 25.88 -0.05
C VAL A 185 -6.95 24.37 -0.15
N TYR A 186 -6.06 23.70 -0.89
CA TYR A 186 -6.06 22.26 -1.08
C TYR A 186 -4.87 21.62 -0.34
N PRO A 187 -5.07 21.00 0.82
CA PRO A 187 -4.07 20.14 1.47
C PRO A 187 -3.59 19.06 0.50
N CYS A 188 -2.27 18.97 0.32
CA CYS A 188 -1.64 18.05 -0.63
C CYS A 188 -1.07 16.84 0.11
N ARG A 189 -1.35 15.64 -0.38
CA ARG A 189 -0.77 14.39 0.14
C ARG A 189 -0.34 13.50 -1.01
N SER A 190 0.91 13.04 -1.04
CA SER A 190 1.37 12.05 -2.02
C SER A 190 0.54 10.76 -1.86
N ARG A 191 -0.24 10.33 -2.87
CA ARG A 191 -1.10 9.14 -2.71
C ARG A 191 -0.26 7.91 -2.39
N ARG A 192 0.79 7.67 -3.18
CA ARG A 192 1.81 6.68 -2.84
C ARG A 192 2.60 7.14 -1.62
N LEU A 193 2.76 6.26 -0.64
CA LEU A 193 3.67 6.48 0.48
C LEU A 193 5.12 6.30 0.02
N HIS A 194 5.99 7.17 0.51
CA HIS A 194 7.39 7.22 0.11
C HIS A 194 8.28 7.47 1.33
N ARG A 195 9.10 6.47 1.68
CA ARG A 195 9.93 6.46 2.88
C ARG A 195 11.37 6.83 2.52
N VAL A 196 11.88 7.93 3.08
CA VAL A 196 13.30 8.29 2.94
C VAL A 196 14.16 7.52 3.95
N THR A 197 15.30 7.03 3.48
CA THR A 197 16.20 6.12 4.21
C THR A 197 17.66 6.45 3.90
N ARG A 198 18.59 5.85 4.66
CA ARG A 198 20.03 5.87 4.36
C ARG A 198 20.45 4.90 3.27
N PHE A 199 19.54 4.08 2.73
CA PHE A 199 19.87 3.11 1.70
C PHE A 199 20.30 3.83 0.40
N GLN A 200 21.17 3.19 -0.39
CA GLN A 200 21.74 3.78 -1.63
C GLN A 200 21.56 2.84 -2.84
N GLY A 201 20.79 1.76 -2.68
CA GLY A 201 20.73 0.66 -3.65
C GLY A 201 21.99 -0.21 -3.69
N LEU A 202 21.94 -1.21 -4.55
CA LEU A 202 23.02 -2.14 -4.87
C LEU A 202 23.32 -2.06 -6.37
N PRO A 203 24.59 -2.07 -6.81
CA PRO A 203 24.91 -2.06 -8.23
C PRO A 203 24.25 -3.24 -8.96
N ALA A 204 23.63 -3.02 -10.13
CA ALA A 204 22.87 -4.04 -10.86
C ALA A 204 23.65 -5.33 -11.23
N ARG A 205 24.99 -5.30 -11.18
CA ARG A 205 25.86 -6.50 -11.27
C ARG A 205 25.81 -7.40 -10.04
N VAL A 206 25.61 -6.82 -8.85
CA VAL A 206 25.51 -7.51 -7.55
C VAL A 206 24.15 -8.20 -7.44
N ILE A 207 23.08 -7.47 -7.79
CA ILE A 207 21.70 -7.99 -7.84
C ILE A 207 21.62 -9.21 -8.78
N ARG A 208 22.05 -9.07 -10.04
CA ARG A 208 22.07 -10.19 -11.02
C ARG A 208 22.92 -11.38 -10.57
N LYS A 209 24.02 -11.15 -9.83
CA LYS A 209 24.85 -12.22 -9.27
C LYS A 209 24.14 -12.94 -8.11
N ALA A 210 23.41 -12.23 -7.25
CA ALA A 210 22.59 -12.83 -6.19
C ALA A 210 21.44 -13.68 -6.77
N LEU A 211 20.78 -13.18 -7.81
CA LEU A 211 19.71 -13.86 -8.55
C LEU A 211 20.22 -14.92 -9.56
N GLY A 212 21.51 -15.25 -9.57
CA GLY A 212 22.04 -16.33 -10.41
C GLY A 212 21.91 -16.16 -11.93
N HIS A 213 21.71 -14.93 -12.43
CA HIS A 213 21.48 -14.60 -13.86
C HIS A 213 22.76 -14.73 -14.73
N GLY A 214 23.42 -15.88 -14.65
CA GLY A 214 24.68 -16.18 -15.35
C GLY A 214 25.03 -17.67 -15.41
N ALA A 215 24.13 -18.57 -15.01
CA ALA A 215 24.26 -20.02 -15.17
C ALA A 215 23.15 -20.53 -16.12
N PRO A 216 23.43 -21.46 -17.04
CA PRO A 216 22.38 -22.13 -17.82
C PRO A 216 21.49 -22.96 -16.89
N SER A 217 20.16 -22.86 -17.03
CA SER A 217 19.24 -23.76 -16.31
C SER A 217 19.35 -25.18 -16.87
N THR A 218 19.77 -26.13 -16.04
CA THR A 218 19.88 -27.56 -16.38
C THR A 218 18.64 -28.38 -16.01
N HIS A 219 17.49 -27.73 -15.78
CA HIS A 219 16.25 -28.39 -15.37
C HIS A 219 15.12 -28.17 -16.40
N PRO A 220 14.84 -29.15 -17.28
CA PRO A 220 13.80 -29.03 -18.33
C PRO A 220 12.36 -29.28 -17.87
N VAL A 221 12.09 -29.34 -16.56
CA VAL A 221 10.82 -29.78 -15.98
C VAL A 221 10.28 -28.68 -15.05
N PRO A 222 8.96 -28.36 -15.08
CA PRO A 222 8.36 -27.46 -14.09
C PRO A 222 8.58 -27.99 -12.68
N ALA A 223 9.36 -27.27 -11.88
CA ALA A 223 9.63 -27.65 -10.50
C ALA A 223 8.35 -27.58 -9.65
N GLY A 224 8.14 -28.54 -8.77
CA GLY A 224 6.98 -28.55 -7.86
C GLY A 224 6.96 -27.33 -6.94
N LEU A 225 5.77 -26.96 -6.45
CA LEU A 225 5.57 -25.79 -5.58
C LEU A 225 6.58 -25.66 -4.42
N PRO A 226 6.95 -26.73 -3.69
CA PRO A 226 7.94 -26.63 -2.61
C PRO A 226 9.34 -26.23 -3.07
N ILE A 227 9.73 -26.63 -4.29
CA ILE A 227 11.01 -26.27 -4.88
C ILE A 227 10.96 -24.80 -5.33
N GLN A 228 9.88 -24.38 -6.01
CA GLN A 228 9.71 -22.98 -6.44
C GLN A 228 9.70 -22.01 -5.25
N TYR A 229 9.02 -22.34 -4.15
CA TYR A 229 9.01 -21.52 -2.95
C TYR A 229 10.39 -21.47 -2.29
N ARG A 230 11.08 -22.62 -2.16
CA ARG A 230 12.44 -22.69 -1.61
C ARG A 230 13.45 -21.87 -2.41
N ASP A 231 13.44 -21.98 -3.73
CA ASP A 231 14.35 -21.25 -4.60
C ASP A 231 14.09 -19.73 -4.55
N LEU A 232 12.83 -19.33 -4.40
CA LEU A 232 12.42 -17.94 -4.17
C LEU A 232 12.97 -17.42 -2.82
N CYS A 233 12.83 -18.17 -1.73
CA CYS A 233 13.42 -17.83 -0.43
C CYS A 233 14.96 -17.77 -0.48
N LEU A 234 15.62 -18.63 -1.27
CA LEU A 234 17.06 -18.55 -1.50
C LEU A 234 17.46 -17.29 -2.30
N CYS A 235 16.66 -16.87 -3.29
CA CYS A 235 16.88 -15.62 -4.02
C CYS A 235 16.71 -14.39 -3.12
N ILE A 236 15.69 -14.36 -2.25
CA ILE A 236 15.51 -13.32 -1.22
C ILE A 236 16.74 -13.29 -0.30
N THR A 237 17.12 -14.44 0.26
CA THR A 237 18.28 -14.56 1.17
C THR A 237 19.56 -13.98 0.55
N ARG A 238 19.90 -14.44 -0.67
CA ARG A 238 21.07 -13.98 -1.41
C ARG A 238 21.06 -12.49 -1.75
N LEU A 239 19.89 -11.83 -1.77
CA LEU A 239 19.77 -10.38 -1.94
C LEU A 239 19.94 -9.63 -0.62
N LEU A 240 19.32 -10.10 0.48
CA LEU A 240 19.47 -9.50 1.81
C LEU A 240 20.93 -9.55 2.30
N ASP A 241 21.63 -10.65 2.05
CA ASP A 241 23.07 -10.81 2.34
C ASP A 241 23.98 -9.85 1.53
N ARG A 242 23.44 -9.11 0.54
CA ARG A 242 24.16 -8.03 -0.19
C ARG A 242 23.89 -6.65 0.38
N VAL A 243 22.73 -6.43 1.01
CA VAL A 243 22.40 -5.19 1.71
C VAL A 243 23.26 -5.05 2.96
N HIS A 244 23.44 -6.15 3.70
CA HIS A 244 24.31 -6.20 4.87
C HIS A 244 25.22 -7.43 4.84
N PRO A 245 26.37 -7.36 4.15
CA PRO A 245 27.37 -8.43 4.14
C PRO A 245 27.91 -8.66 5.56
N GLN A 246 27.96 -9.92 6.00
CA GLN A 246 28.56 -10.25 7.29
C GLN A 246 30.08 -10.02 7.26
N GLU A 247 30.61 -9.36 8.30
CA GLU A 247 32.04 -9.01 8.42
C GLU A 247 32.95 -10.21 8.77
N SER A 248 32.36 -11.37 9.10
CA SER A 248 33.05 -12.60 9.51
C SER A 248 32.95 -13.73 8.47
N THR A 249 34.01 -14.53 8.36
CA THR A 249 34.47 -15.13 7.09
C THR A 249 33.74 -16.38 6.59
N THR A 250 32.57 -16.72 7.11
CA THR A 250 31.80 -17.91 6.71
C THR A 250 30.45 -17.55 6.10
N SER A 251 30.43 -17.41 4.77
CA SER A 251 29.20 -17.40 3.97
C SER A 251 28.43 -18.69 4.25
N ILE A 252 27.27 -18.60 4.93
CA ILE A 252 26.45 -19.76 5.25
C ILE A 252 25.87 -20.33 3.95
N ASP A 253 26.33 -21.51 3.51
CA ASP A 253 25.77 -22.14 2.32
C ASP A 253 24.42 -22.79 2.62
N LEU A 254 23.36 -22.03 2.36
CA LEU A 254 21.98 -22.48 2.48
C LEU A 254 21.51 -23.29 1.24
N SER A 255 22.36 -23.56 0.25
CA SER A 255 21.98 -24.25 -1.00
C SER A 255 21.32 -25.62 -0.76
N GLN A 256 21.69 -26.33 0.31
CA GLN A 256 21.12 -27.61 0.74
C GLN A 256 20.31 -27.53 2.05
N ALA A 257 20.11 -26.33 2.61
CA ALA A 257 19.38 -26.17 3.87
C ALA A 257 17.88 -26.46 3.73
N PRO A 258 17.19 -26.95 4.79
CA PRO A 258 15.74 -27.10 4.79
C PRO A 258 15.06 -25.73 4.82
N ILE A 259 13.81 -25.66 4.33
CA ILE A 259 13.08 -24.39 4.18
C ILE A 259 13.00 -23.58 5.48
N ALA A 260 12.78 -24.24 6.62
CA ALA A 260 12.72 -23.60 7.94
C ALA A 260 14.02 -22.86 8.32
N THR A 261 15.19 -23.36 7.94
CA THR A 261 16.47 -22.68 8.19
C THR A 261 16.65 -21.47 7.26
N ILE A 262 16.17 -21.56 6.02
CA ILE A 262 16.22 -20.46 5.05
C ILE A 262 15.28 -19.33 5.50
N THR A 263 14.05 -19.64 5.90
CA THR A 263 13.09 -18.65 6.40
C THR A 263 13.52 -18.05 7.75
N GLN A 264 14.10 -18.84 8.65
CA GLN A 264 14.72 -18.33 9.88
C GLN A 264 15.89 -17.38 9.58
N HIS A 265 16.74 -17.68 8.60
CA HIS A 265 17.82 -16.78 8.18
C HIS A 265 17.28 -15.44 7.66
N ILE A 266 16.23 -15.45 6.82
CA ILE A 266 15.54 -14.24 6.34
C ILE A 266 15.07 -13.38 7.52
N CYS A 267 14.31 -13.96 8.45
CA CYS A 267 13.82 -13.23 9.64
C CYS A 267 14.97 -12.68 10.50
N SER A 268 15.99 -13.49 10.78
CA SER A 268 17.17 -13.06 11.56
C SER A 268 18.01 -11.97 10.88
N THR A 269 17.90 -11.86 9.55
CA THR A 269 18.58 -10.84 8.75
C THR A 269 17.77 -9.55 8.73
N LEU A 270 16.45 -9.62 8.54
CA LEU A 270 15.52 -8.47 8.59
C LEU A 270 15.31 -7.90 10.00
N ALA A 271 15.82 -8.56 11.04
CA ALA A 271 15.90 -8.06 12.41
C ALA A 271 17.21 -7.27 12.70
N ARG A 272 18.17 -7.20 11.75
CA ARG A 272 19.44 -6.47 11.95
C ARG A 272 19.22 -4.95 11.77
N PRO A 273 19.98 -4.07 12.45
CA PRO A 273 19.85 -2.61 12.32
C PRO A 273 19.99 -2.04 10.89
N ALA A 274 20.64 -2.79 10.00
CA ALA A 274 20.70 -2.46 8.56
C ALA A 274 19.32 -2.47 7.86
N PHE A 275 18.31 -3.12 8.45
CA PHE A 275 16.93 -3.17 7.96
C PHE A 275 15.94 -2.39 8.86
N GLY A 276 16.43 -1.57 9.79
CA GLY A 276 15.57 -0.65 10.55
C GLY A 276 15.02 0.47 9.65
N PRO A 277 13.94 1.18 10.06
CA PRO A 277 13.19 2.11 9.21
C PRO A 277 14.01 3.30 8.69
N GLN A 278 15.10 3.70 9.37
CA GLN A 278 16.03 4.73 8.87
C GLN A 278 17.03 4.19 7.84
N SER A 279 17.19 2.88 7.71
CA SER A 279 18.25 2.21 6.93
C SER A 279 17.72 1.45 5.71
N PHE A 280 16.43 1.10 5.69
CA PHE A 280 15.78 0.31 4.65
C PHE A 280 14.25 0.59 4.69
N ASP A 281 13.56 0.50 3.56
CA ASP A 281 12.10 0.77 3.52
C ASP A 281 11.33 -0.25 4.35
N ALA A 282 10.57 0.23 5.34
CA ALA A 282 9.85 -0.59 6.30
C ALA A 282 8.70 -1.40 5.67
N GLY A 283 8.06 -0.89 4.61
CA GLY A 283 7.04 -1.61 3.84
C GLY A 283 7.63 -2.74 2.99
N VAL A 284 8.80 -2.52 2.36
CA VAL A 284 9.54 -3.58 1.65
C VAL A 284 10.01 -4.64 2.64
N ARG A 285 10.53 -4.27 3.82
CA ARG A 285 10.81 -5.22 4.93
C ARG A 285 9.56 -6.02 5.31
N HIS A 286 8.42 -5.36 5.50
CA HIS A 286 7.14 -5.98 5.86
C HIS A 286 6.67 -6.98 4.79
N ARG A 287 6.82 -6.65 3.49
CA ARG A 287 6.51 -7.57 2.39
C ARG A 287 7.43 -8.79 2.32
N VAL A 288 8.73 -8.62 2.51
CA VAL A 288 9.66 -9.76 2.54
C VAL A 288 9.38 -10.68 3.75
N LEU A 289 8.90 -10.13 4.88
CA LEU A 289 8.39 -10.93 6.00
C LEU A 289 7.08 -11.67 5.67
N SER A 290 6.22 -11.13 4.80
CA SER A 290 4.97 -11.79 4.37
C SER A 290 5.27 -13.10 3.62
N VAL A 291 6.32 -13.12 2.79
CA VAL A 291 6.79 -14.33 2.08
C VAL A 291 7.13 -15.47 3.05
N VAL A 292 7.63 -15.15 4.24
CA VAL A 292 7.93 -16.14 5.30
C VAL A 292 6.68 -16.48 6.13
N LYS A 293 5.82 -15.50 6.43
CA LYS A 293 4.60 -15.70 7.24
C LYS A 293 3.56 -16.57 6.52
N TYR A 294 3.43 -16.42 5.20
CA TYR A 294 2.38 -17.04 4.38
C TYR A 294 2.95 -18.05 3.37
N ASP A 295 3.53 -19.14 3.89
CA ASP A 295 4.08 -20.26 3.10
C ASP A 295 3.01 -20.88 2.16
N PRO A 296 3.20 -20.83 0.83
CA PRO A 296 2.23 -21.33 -0.15
C PRO A 296 2.10 -22.86 -0.13
N VAL A 297 3.14 -23.58 0.30
CA VAL A 297 3.16 -25.04 0.44
C VAL A 297 2.31 -25.44 1.65
N ARG A 298 2.54 -24.78 2.79
CA ARG A 298 1.81 -25.05 4.04
C ARG A 298 0.30 -24.91 3.89
N TRP A 299 -0.15 -23.89 3.15
CA TRP A 299 -1.57 -23.59 2.96
C TRP A 299 -2.18 -24.19 1.68
N GLY A 300 -1.36 -24.78 0.80
CA GLY A 300 -1.80 -25.30 -0.50
C GLY A 300 -2.27 -24.22 -1.49
N LEU A 301 -1.83 -22.97 -1.31
CA LEU A 301 -2.33 -21.80 -2.03
C LEU A 301 -1.36 -21.40 -3.16
N LEU A 302 -1.50 -22.04 -4.32
CA LEU A 302 -0.68 -21.79 -5.53
C LEU A 302 -0.58 -20.30 -5.90
N ASN A 303 -1.67 -19.53 -5.74
CA ASN A 303 -1.70 -18.11 -6.10
C ASN A 303 -0.80 -17.23 -5.21
N LEU A 304 -0.46 -17.67 -4.00
CA LEU A 304 0.51 -16.97 -3.15
C LEU A 304 1.93 -17.06 -3.72
N GLN A 305 2.27 -18.10 -4.48
CA GLN A 305 3.60 -18.21 -5.11
C GLN A 305 3.82 -17.14 -6.19
N GLU A 306 2.79 -16.70 -6.90
CA GLU A 306 2.91 -15.59 -7.87
C GLU A 306 3.02 -14.23 -7.15
N LEU A 307 2.26 -14.03 -6.06
CA LEU A 307 2.37 -12.86 -5.18
C LEU A 307 3.77 -12.75 -4.52
N HIS A 308 4.36 -13.87 -4.13
CA HIS A 308 5.73 -13.93 -3.61
C HIS A 308 6.77 -13.67 -4.71
N LYS A 309 6.52 -14.06 -5.97
CA LYS A 309 7.37 -13.70 -7.13
C LYS A 309 7.33 -12.19 -7.38
N ASP A 310 6.14 -11.59 -7.38
CA ASP A 310 5.98 -10.14 -7.51
C ASP A 310 6.61 -9.39 -6.32
N THR A 311 6.60 -9.98 -5.11
CA THR A 311 7.33 -9.45 -3.95
C THR A 311 8.86 -9.50 -4.15
N LEU A 312 9.39 -10.59 -4.73
CA LEU A 312 10.81 -10.68 -5.10
C LEU A 312 11.18 -9.67 -6.21
N LEU A 313 10.30 -9.43 -7.19
CA LEU A 313 10.50 -8.41 -8.22
C LEU A 313 10.43 -6.99 -7.63
N GLY A 314 9.52 -6.75 -6.67
CA GLY A 314 9.45 -5.51 -5.91
C GLY A 314 10.73 -5.25 -5.10
N LEU A 315 11.24 -6.28 -4.42
CA LEU A 315 12.54 -6.24 -3.74
C LEU A 315 13.69 -5.99 -4.72
N GLU A 316 13.75 -6.68 -5.86
CA GLU A 316 14.78 -6.42 -6.88
C GLU A 316 14.72 -4.98 -7.41
N SER A 317 13.51 -4.45 -7.62
CA SER A 317 13.29 -3.07 -8.05
C SER A 317 13.77 -2.07 -7.00
N TYR A 318 13.36 -2.24 -5.74
CA TYR A 318 13.82 -1.43 -4.62
C TYR A 318 15.34 -1.50 -4.43
N LEU A 319 15.96 -2.67 -4.60
CA LEU A 319 17.40 -2.83 -4.42
C LEU A 319 18.25 -2.11 -5.48
N LYS A 320 17.67 -1.54 -6.54
CA LYS A 320 18.43 -0.73 -7.53
C LYS A 320 18.76 0.66 -6.95
N PRO A 321 19.87 1.30 -7.37
CA PRO A 321 20.17 2.67 -6.95
C PRO A 321 19.14 3.65 -7.52
N GLY A 322 18.83 4.69 -6.75
CA GLY A 322 17.91 5.75 -7.14
C GLY A 322 17.73 6.77 -6.01
N GLU A 323 17.60 8.03 -6.39
CA GLU A 323 17.48 9.21 -5.53
C GLU A 323 16.31 9.12 -4.56
N HIS A 324 15.24 8.47 -5.01
CA HIS A 324 14.08 8.05 -4.21
C HIS A 324 14.45 7.41 -2.86
N HIS A 325 15.58 6.69 -2.73
CA HIS A 325 15.95 6.08 -1.44
C HIS A 325 16.23 7.10 -0.34
N SER A 326 16.79 8.26 -0.69
CA SER A 326 17.33 9.24 0.26
C SER A 326 16.83 10.68 0.05
N PHE A 327 15.85 10.90 -0.82
CA PHE A 327 15.22 12.20 -1.04
C PHE A 327 13.72 12.07 -1.34
N GLN A 328 12.97 13.09 -0.94
CA GLN A 328 11.57 13.30 -1.30
C GLN A 328 11.22 14.79 -1.30
N LEU A 329 10.69 15.31 -2.42
CA LEU A 329 9.89 16.53 -2.41
C LEU A 329 8.47 16.23 -1.90
N VAL A 330 8.00 17.06 -0.96
CA VAL A 330 6.70 16.96 -0.30
C VAL A 330 5.89 18.23 -0.63
N PRO A 331 4.94 18.16 -1.57
CA PRO A 331 3.91 19.19 -1.72
C PRO A 331 2.97 19.15 -0.52
N GLU A 332 2.78 20.29 0.15
CA GLU A 332 2.07 20.36 1.43
C GLU A 332 0.65 20.94 1.27
N LYS A 333 0.50 21.99 0.46
CA LYS A 333 -0.76 22.69 0.19
C LYS A 333 -0.66 23.51 -1.09
N VAL A 334 -1.78 23.69 -1.78
CA VAL A 334 -1.93 24.67 -2.88
C VAL A 334 -3.05 25.66 -2.52
N GLN A 335 -2.74 26.96 -2.57
CA GLN A 335 -3.70 28.06 -2.40
C GLN A 335 -3.96 28.65 -3.79
N ILE A 336 -5.17 28.52 -4.33
CA ILE A 336 -5.54 29.11 -5.63
C ILE A 336 -6.32 30.41 -5.41
N PHE A 337 -6.22 31.35 -6.35
CA PHE A 337 -6.77 32.70 -6.22
C PHE A 337 -7.79 33.02 -7.31
N GLY A 338 -8.83 33.77 -6.95
CA GLY A 338 -9.75 34.38 -7.92
C GLY A 338 -10.84 33.48 -8.52
N GLY A 339 -11.03 32.26 -8.01
CA GLY A 339 -12.15 31.37 -8.39
C GLY A 339 -11.82 30.05 -9.09
N PRO A 340 -10.72 29.91 -9.86
CA PRO A 340 -10.33 28.62 -10.45
C PRO A 340 -10.09 27.52 -9.42
N GLU A 341 -10.28 26.26 -9.82
CA GLU A 341 -10.06 25.06 -9.00
C GLU A 341 -8.77 24.33 -9.40
N ILE A 342 -8.08 23.68 -8.46
CA ILE A 342 -7.12 22.62 -8.79
C ILE A 342 -7.89 21.31 -8.95
N ARG A 343 -7.76 20.65 -10.11
CA ARG A 343 -8.41 19.35 -10.37
C ARG A 343 -7.54 18.17 -9.95
N TRP A 344 -6.23 18.22 -10.21
CA TRP A 344 -5.26 17.19 -9.80
C TRP A 344 -3.81 17.66 -10.02
N GLY A 345 -2.85 16.89 -9.50
CA GLY A 345 -1.43 17.00 -9.86
C GLY A 345 -0.67 15.68 -9.72
N GLU A 346 0.50 15.58 -10.36
CA GLU A 346 1.37 14.37 -10.34
C GLU A 346 2.86 14.72 -10.42
N ARG A 347 3.73 13.78 -10.01
CA ARG A 347 5.15 13.81 -10.39
C ARG A 347 5.32 13.33 -11.83
N VAL A 348 5.88 14.17 -12.70
CA VAL A 348 6.17 13.82 -14.11
C VAL A 348 7.66 13.55 -14.38
N ARG A 349 8.57 14.01 -13.51
CA ARG A 349 10.00 13.69 -13.57
C ARG A 349 10.64 13.75 -12.18
N GLY A 350 11.59 12.84 -11.93
CA GLY A 350 12.49 12.88 -10.79
C GLY A 350 11.97 12.14 -9.53
N PRO A 351 12.73 12.19 -8.43
CA PRO A 351 13.97 12.98 -8.24
C PRO A 351 15.14 12.54 -9.15
N VAL A 352 15.92 13.52 -9.61
CA VAL A 352 17.18 13.31 -10.37
C VAL A 352 18.30 14.12 -9.73
N THR A 353 19.47 13.50 -9.52
CA THR A 353 20.67 14.18 -9.03
C THR A 353 21.21 15.17 -10.07
N ILE A 354 21.51 16.39 -9.63
CA ILE A 354 22.18 17.44 -10.41
C ILE A 354 23.40 17.97 -9.62
N ASP A 355 24.17 18.89 -10.21
CA ASP A 355 25.35 19.49 -9.58
C ASP A 355 25.06 20.06 -8.18
N ASN A 356 25.45 19.32 -7.12
CA ASN A 356 25.20 19.64 -5.71
C ASN A 356 23.71 19.86 -5.35
N GLY A 357 22.80 19.13 -5.98
CA GLY A 357 21.36 19.23 -5.72
C GLY A 357 20.53 18.09 -6.33
N ILE A 358 19.21 18.18 -6.21
CA ILE A 358 18.23 17.24 -6.77
C ILE A 358 17.08 18.03 -7.40
N GLU A 359 16.57 17.60 -8.56
CA GLU A 359 15.37 18.17 -9.18
C GLU A 359 14.19 17.18 -9.29
N GLU A 360 12.97 17.68 -9.07
CA GLU A 360 11.69 17.02 -9.34
C GLU A 360 10.80 17.96 -10.18
N VAL A 361 9.95 17.41 -11.05
CA VAL A 361 8.96 18.18 -11.82
C VAL A 361 7.56 17.71 -11.47
N LEU A 362 6.75 18.66 -11.00
CA LEU A 362 5.33 18.47 -10.71
C LEU A 362 4.49 19.06 -11.83
N GLN A 363 3.42 18.36 -12.21
CA GLN A 363 2.39 18.87 -13.10
C GLN A 363 1.12 19.17 -12.31
N PHE A 364 0.48 20.30 -12.61
CA PHE A 364 -0.80 20.70 -12.04
C PHE A 364 -1.82 20.94 -13.15
N VAL A 365 -3.08 20.60 -12.87
CA VAL A 365 -4.20 20.77 -13.79
C VAL A 365 -5.34 21.50 -13.09
N THR A 366 -5.85 22.55 -13.71
CA THR A 366 -6.85 23.48 -13.15
C THR A 366 -8.20 23.44 -13.87
N SER A 367 -9.19 24.17 -13.36
CA SER A 367 -10.47 24.44 -14.05
C SER A 367 -10.24 25.16 -15.38
N GLU A 368 -9.48 26.25 -15.32
CA GLU A 368 -9.22 27.27 -16.34
C GLU A 368 -7.82 27.94 -16.06
N PRO A 369 -7.41 29.00 -16.76
CA PRO A 369 -6.19 29.75 -16.44
C PRO A 369 -6.22 30.27 -14.99
N ALA A 370 -5.09 30.17 -14.28
CA ALA A 370 -5.08 30.31 -12.82
C ALA A 370 -3.78 30.92 -12.28
N SER A 371 -3.87 31.48 -11.08
CA SER A 371 -2.74 31.90 -10.25
C SER A 371 -2.87 31.20 -8.89
N PHE A 372 -1.80 30.57 -8.41
CA PHE A 372 -1.79 29.86 -7.13
C PHE A 372 -0.43 29.96 -6.42
N LEU A 373 -0.41 29.80 -5.09
CA LEU A 373 0.79 29.44 -4.33
C LEU A 373 0.83 27.93 -4.14
N ILE A 374 2.02 27.36 -4.18
CA ILE A 374 2.28 26.00 -3.70
C ILE A 374 3.34 26.02 -2.59
N SER A 375 2.99 25.44 -1.44
CA SER A 375 3.93 25.17 -0.35
C SER A 375 4.58 23.82 -0.58
N VAL A 376 5.91 23.78 -0.50
CA VAL A 376 6.70 22.55 -0.59
C VAL A 376 7.70 22.48 0.56
N SER A 377 7.97 21.28 1.02
CA SER A 377 9.15 20.96 1.81
C SER A 377 9.91 19.81 1.14
N CYS A 378 11.15 19.55 1.56
CA CYS A 378 11.84 18.33 1.16
C CYS A 378 12.56 17.68 2.35
N ARG A 379 12.51 16.35 2.40
CA ARG A 379 13.16 15.53 3.44
C ARG A 379 14.07 14.48 2.81
N GLY A 380 15.10 14.06 3.52
CA GLY A 380 16.08 13.12 2.98
C GLY A 380 17.27 12.83 3.88
N TYR A 381 18.30 12.23 3.30
CA TYR A 381 19.59 11.98 3.94
C TYR A 381 20.74 12.46 3.05
N ASP A 382 21.60 13.35 3.56
CA ASP A 382 22.91 13.65 2.97
C ASP A 382 24.01 13.09 3.88
N ARG A 383 24.99 12.38 3.31
CA ARG A 383 26.12 11.74 4.03
C ARG A 383 25.70 10.90 5.25
N GLY A 384 24.46 10.38 5.26
CA GLY A 384 23.86 9.61 6.35
C GLY A 384 23.21 10.44 7.47
N GLN A 385 23.25 11.77 7.43
CA GLN A 385 22.49 12.65 8.33
C GLN A 385 21.12 12.96 7.71
N TYR A 386 20.06 12.87 8.52
CA TYR A 386 18.71 13.26 8.09
C TYR A 386 18.62 14.78 7.97
N PHE A 387 17.89 15.26 6.96
CA PHE A 387 17.51 16.66 6.84
C PHE A 387 16.03 16.81 6.48
N GLU A 388 15.48 17.95 6.88
CA GLU A 388 14.22 18.49 6.38
C GLU A 388 14.43 19.97 6.10
N VAL A 389 13.92 20.46 4.97
CA VAL A 389 14.15 21.84 4.50
C VAL A 389 12.82 22.47 4.09
N ARG A 390 12.59 23.67 4.62
CA ARG A 390 11.44 24.56 4.38
C ARG A 390 11.91 25.98 4.05
N GLU A 391 13.02 26.10 3.34
CA GLU A 391 13.59 27.39 2.91
C GLU A 391 13.53 27.50 1.37
N PRO A 392 13.18 28.65 0.79
CA PRO A 392 12.92 29.95 1.41
C PRO A 392 11.62 30.05 2.21
N GLN A 393 11.71 30.53 3.45
CA GLN A 393 10.52 30.85 4.24
C GLN A 393 9.71 32.00 3.63
N CYS A 394 8.39 31.87 3.69
CA CYS A 394 7.42 32.89 3.33
C CYS A 394 6.63 33.33 4.56
N VAL A 395 6.12 34.56 4.53
CA VAL A 395 5.23 35.11 5.57
C VAL A 395 3.88 35.39 4.95
N ARG A 396 2.81 35.03 5.66
CA ARG A 396 1.44 35.48 5.38
C ARG A 396 1.11 36.60 6.36
N VAL A 397 0.53 37.69 5.87
CA VAL A 397 0.09 38.83 6.67
C VAL A 397 -1.37 39.09 6.38
N SER A 398 -2.24 38.94 7.38
CA SER A 398 -3.71 39.09 7.24
C SER A 398 -4.25 40.23 8.10
N GLY A 399 -5.25 40.96 7.58
CA GLY A 399 -5.82 42.15 8.23
C GLY A 399 -5.16 43.47 7.80
N LEU A 400 -4.49 43.50 6.65
CA LEU A 400 -3.96 44.73 6.06
C LEU A 400 -5.06 45.45 5.28
N GLN A 401 -5.46 46.63 5.76
CA GLN A 401 -6.26 47.57 4.98
C GLN A 401 -5.47 48.07 3.76
N GLU A 402 -6.14 48.69 2.79
CA GLU A 402 -5.57 49.14 1.50
C GLU A 402 -4.23 49.90 1.64
N GLN A 403 -4.10 50.79 2.63
CA GLN A 403 -2.86 51.52 2.91
C GLN A 403 -1.72 50.61 3.39
N GLY A 404 -2.02 49.59 4.19
CA GLY A 404 -1.05 48.60 4.65
C GLY A 404 -0.62 47.64 3.55
N VAL A 405 -1.52 47.26 2.63
CA VAL A 405 -1.17 46.48 1.43
C VAL A 405 -0.22 47.28 0.54
N GLY A 406 -0.52 48.56 0.29
CA GLY A 406 0.36 49.46 -0.48
C GLY A 406 1.71 49.70 0.20
N GLU A 407 1.76 49.79 1.53
CA GLU A 407 3.00 49.91 2.28
C GLU A 407 3.86 48.63 2.21
N VAL A 408 3.26 47.45 2.35
CA VAL A 408 3.97 46.16 2.16
C VAL A 408 4.53 46.03 0.75
N GLN A 409 3.77 46.44 -0.28
CA GLN A 409 4.26 46.49 -1.66
C GLN A 409 5.39 47.51 -1.85
N GLY A 410 5.47 48.53 -0.99
CA GLY A 410 6.54 49.51 -0.93
C GLY A 410 7.89 48.98 -0.40
N LEU A 411 7.93 47.83 0.28
CA LEU A 411 9.15 47.18 0.79
C LEU A 411 9.98 46.47 -0.31
N GLY A 412 9.77 46.84 -1.57
CA GLY A 412 10.36 46.21 -2.75
C GLY A 412 11.89 46.30 -2.76
N GLY A 413 12.55 45.17 -3.01
CA GLY A 413 14.01 45.02 -2.96
C GLY A 413 14.54 44.35 -1.70
N THR A 414 13.75 44.33 -0.62
CA THR A 414 14.04 43.53 0.60
C THR A 414 13.07 42.36 0.76
N VAL A 415 11.85 42.50 0.23
CA VAL A 415 10.80 41.47 0.29
C VAL A 415 10.18 41.29 -1.10
N LEU A 416 9.98 40.03 -1.52
CA LEU A 416 9.22 39.68 -2.71
C LEU A 416 7.76 39.42 -2.32
N VAL A 417 6.83 40.28 -2.76
CA VAL A 417 5.39 40.00 -2.64
C VAL A 417 5.02 38.91 -3.65
N LEU A 418 4.58 37.75 -3.14
CA LEU A 418 4.12 36.65 -3.98
C LEU A 418 2.68 36.89 -4.42
N ALA A 419 1.75 37.09 -3.49
CA ALA A 419 0.32 37.21 -3.78
C ALA A 419 -0.40 38.20 -2.83
N VAL A 420 -1.55 38.69 -3.28
CA VAL A 420 -2.46 39.56 -2.52
C VAL A 420 -3.90 39.10 -2.80
N GLU A 421 -4.69 38.90 -1.74
CA GLU A 421 -6.11 38.56 -1.83
C GLU A 421 -6.86 39.26 -0.68
N GLY A 422 -7.68 40.26 -1.01
CA GLY A 422 -8.33 41.13 -0.02
C GLY A 422 -7.32 41.76 0.94
N GLU A 423 -7.55 41.61 2.24
CA GLU A 423 -6.68 42.11 3.32
C GLU A 423 -5.51 41.15 3.66
N THR A 424 -5.20 40.16 2.81
CA THR A 424 -4.09 39.23 3.02
C THR A 424 -3.02 39.35 1.95
N VAL A 425 -1.76 39.39 2.37
CA VAL A 425 -0.56 39.41 1.52
C VAL A 425 0.34 38.22 1.88
N TRP A 426 0.84 37.52 0.86
CA TRP A 426 1.88 36.50 1.00
C TRP A 426 3.16 37.01 0.39
N MET A 427 4.27 36.83 1.10
CA MET A 427 5.56 37.41 0.73
C MET A 427 6.73 36.52 1.13
N ARG A 428 7.91 36.75 0.56
CA ARG A 428 9.10 35.91 0.73
C ARG A 428 10.37 36.73 0.94
N GLU A 429 11.26 36.21 1.77
CA GLU A 429 12.58 36.80 2.05
C GLU A 429 13.47 36.79 0.79
N GLU A 430 13.74 37.97 0.24
CA GLU A 430 14.96 38.24 -0.52
C GLU A 430 16.12 38.36 0.49
N ARG A 431 17.35 38.07 0.07
CA ARG A 431 18.46 37.76 1.01
C ARG A 431 18.71 38.93 1.99
N HIS A 432 18.90 38.59 3.27
CA HIS A 432 19.29 39.47 4.40
C HIS A 432 18.15 40.14 5.20
N TRP A 433 16.88 39.78 5.00
CA TRP A 433 15.78 40.29 5.83
C TRP A 433 15.86 39.85 7.30
N ARG A 434 16.24 38.59 7.58
CA ARG A 434 16.11 38.01 8.93
C ARG A 434 17.03 38.62 10.01
N GLU A 435 18.00 39.44 9.62
CA GLU A 435 18.82 40.26 10.53
C GLU A 435 18.17 41.62 10.86
N SER A 436 17.11 42.01 10.13
CA SER A 436 16.50 43.35 10.13
C SER A 436 14.97 43.35 10.34
N GLY A 437 14.36 42.20 10.66
CA GLY A 437 12.91 41.90 10.54
C GLY A 437 11.90 42.86 11.20
N THR A 438 12.40 43.80 12.00
CA THR A 438 11.70 44.95 12.59
C THR A 438 10.77 45.72 11.65
N GLU A 439 11.05 45.80 10.34
CA GLU A 439 10.25 46.63 9.41
C GLU A 439 8.85 46.05 9.14
N LEU A 440 8.73 44.75 8.83
CA LEU A 440 7.41 44.10 8.64
C LEU A 440 6.66 43.97 9.98
N GLU A 441 7.39 43.78 11.08
CA GLU A 441 6.81 43.85 12.43
C GLU A 441 6.24 45.25 12.71
N GLN A 442 6.94 46.32 12.32
CA GLN A 442 6.42 47.70 12.41
C GLN A 442 5.22 47.95 11.49
N VAL A 443 5.16 47.37 10.29
CA VAL A 443 3.98 47.45 9.42
C VAL A 443 2.81 46.69 10.04
N SER A 444 3.02 45.45 10.49
CA SER A 444 2.04 44.64 11.22
C SER A 444 1.48 45.37 12.45
N GLN A 445 2.34 45.95 13.29
CA GLN A 445 1.93 46.71 14.48
C GLN A 445 1.12 47.97 14.11
N ARG A 446 1.53 48.72 13.08
CA ARG A 446 0.84 49.96 12.67
C ARG A 446 -0.53 49.72 12.06
N HIS A 447 -0.70 48.65 11.29
CA HIS A 447 -1.98 48.28 10.67
C HIS A 447 -2.78 47.25 11.49
N SER A 448 -2.30 46.85 12.68
CA SER A 448 -2.86 45.78 13.53
C SER A 448 -3.02 44.43 12.81
N ALA A 449 -2.21 44.17 11.79
CA ALA A 449 -2.27 42.96 10.97
C ALA A 449 -1.50 41.79 11.59
N THR A 450 -2.00 40.57 11.40
CA THR A 450 -1.43 39.34 11.99
C THR A 450 -0.39 38.73 11.06
N LEU A 451 0.83 38.48 11.57
CA LEU A 451 1.88 37.70 10.91
C LEU A 451 1.68 36.20 11.16
N GLN A 452 1.83 35.38 10.12
CA GLN A 452 1.78 33.92 10.19
C GLN A 452 2.87 33.30 9.29
N ASP A 453 3.36 32.11 9.66
CA ASP A 453 4.23 31.32 8.80
C ASP A 453 3.50 30.91 7.52
N GLY A 454 4.11 31.21 6.37
CA GLY A 454 3.61 30.77 5.06
C GLY A 454 4.04 29.34 4.71
N GLY A 455 5.16 28.86 5.25
CA GLY A 455 5.95 27.75 4.72
C GLY A 455 6.80 28.18 3.53
N CYS A 456 7.39 27.21 2.81
CA CYS A 456 8.20 27.48 1.63
C CYS A 456 7.33 27.52 0.36
N CYS A 457 6.81 28.71 0.07
CA CYS A 457 5.89 28.95 -1.05
C CYS A 457 6.57 29.52 -2.31
N PHE A 458 6.03 29.10 -3.45
CA PHE A 458 6.29 29.66 -4.78
C PHE A 458 4.96 30.03 -5.43
N ARG A 459 4.90 31.16 -6.12
CA ARG A 459 3.73 31.51 -6.93
C ARG A 459 3.87 30.91 -8.32
N VAL A 460 2.79 30.31 -8.81
CA VAL A 460 2.66 29.78 -10.16
C VAL A 460 1.50 30.49 -10.83
N THR A 461 1.70 30.98 -12.05
CA THR A 461 0.64 31.55 -12.89
C THR A 461 0.61 30.83 -14.22
N THR A 462 -0.53 30.27 -14.60
CA THR A 462 -0.71 29.48 -15.83
C THR A 462 -1.74 30.12 -16.76
N PRO A 463 -1.40 30.43 -18.03
CA PRO A 463 -2.34 30.90 -19.03
C PRO A 463 -3.21 29.76 -19.61
N GLY A 464 -2.97 28.51 -19.22
CA GLY A 464 -3.74 27.32 -19.63
C GLY A 464 -4.25 26.50 -18.45
N THR A 465 -4.93 25.40 -18.75
CA THR A 465 -5.47 24.45 -17.74
C THR A 465 -4.45 23.43 -17.23
N ARG A 466 -3.20 23.46 -17.73
CA ARG A 466 -2.13 22.55 -17.34
C ARG A 466 -0.82 23.31 -17.30
N CYS A 467 0.00 23.07 -16.29
CA CYS A 467 1.36 23.60 -16.19
C CYS A 467 2.31 22.58 -15.55
N GLN A 468 3.62 22.77 -15.75
CA GLN A 468 4.67 21.97 -15.12
C GLN A 468 5.70 22.88 -14.46
N VAL A 469 5.98 22.62 -13.18
CA VAL A 469 6.92 23.36 -12.35
C VAL A 469 8.03 22.44 -11.91
N LYS A 470 9.28 22.85 -12.17
CA LYS A 470 10.49 22.15 -11.74
C LYS A 470 10.96 22.72 -10.42
N PHE A 471 10.97 21.89 -9.39
CA PHE A 471 11.53 22.19 -8.08
C PHE A 471 12.96 21.66 -8.01
N ILE A 472 13.85 22.46 -7.44
CA ILE A 472 15.28 22.16 -7.32
C ILE A 472 15.70 22.39 -5.87
N TYR A 473 16.07 21.31 -5.19
CA TYR A 473 16.75 21.38 -3.89
C TYR A 473 18.25 21.51 -4.12
N LYS A 474 18.87 22.57 -3.57
CA LYS A 474 20.32 22.82 -3.70
C LYS A 474 20.84 23.60 -2.50
N THR A 475 21.97 23.15 -1.94
CA THR A 475 22.67 23.85 -0.84
C THR A 475 21.75 24.29 0.32
N GLY A 476 20.86 23.41 0.79
CA GLY A 476 19.97 23.70 1.92
C GLY A 476 18.75 24.59 1.62
N ARG A 477 18.47 24.91 0.35
CA ARG A 477 17.33 25.74 -0.08
C ARG A 477 16.61 25.11 -1.27
N ILE A 478 15.29 25.26 -1.32
CA ILE A 478 14.45 24.90 -2.46
C ILE A 478 14.35 26.12 -3.40
N SER A 479 14.22 25.86 -4.68
CA SER A 479 13.89 26.85 -5.71
C SER A 479 12.91 26.23 -6.70
N ALA A 480 12.10 27.05 -7.37
CA ALA A 480 11.16 26.60 -8.39
C ALA A 480 11.38 27.36 -9.70
N VAL A 481 11.17 26.67 -10.82
CA VAL A 481 11.37 27.20 -12.18
C VAL A 481 10.23 26.70 -13.07
N ALA A 482 9.74 27.54 -13.97
CA ALA A 482 8.80 27.12 -15.00
C ALA A 482 9.43 26.05 -15.91
N GLU A 483 8.75 24.91 -16.08
CA GLU A 483 9.14 23.86 -17.02
C GLU A 483 8.23 23.85 -18.26
N ARG A 484 6.92 24.10 -18.07
CA ARG A 484 5.94 24.23 -19.16
C ARG A 484 4.73 25.05 -18.74
N ASP A 485 4.24 25.88 -19.65
CA ASP A 485 2.94 26.58 -19.61
C ASP A 485 2.64 27.33 -18.29
N CYS A 486 3.66 27.92 -17.68
CA CYS A 486 3.52 28.79 -16.51
C CYS A 486 4.66 29.80 -16.37
N GLU A 487 4.42 30.81 -15.53
CA GLU A 487 5.42 31.65 -14.89
C GLU A 487 5.53 31.25 -13.41
N VAL A 488 6.72 31.35 -12.83
CA VAL A 488 7.01 30.95 -11.45
C VAL A 488 7.82 32.02 -10.74
N PHE A 489 7.40 32.38 -9.52
CA PHE A 489 8.02 33.41 -8.67
C PHE A 489 8.35 32.85 -7.29
#